data_AF-A0A520WWJ0-F1
#
_entry.id   AF-A0A520WWJ0-F1
#
_cell.length_a   1.000
_cell.length_b   1.000
_cell.length_c   1.000
_cell.angle_alpha   90.00
_cell.angle_beta   90.00
_cell.angle_gamma   90.00
#
_symmetry.space_group_name_H-M   'P 1'
#
loop_
_entity.id
_entity.type
_entity.pdbx_description
1 polymer ?
#
loop_
_entity_poly.entity_id
_entity_poly.type
_entity_poly.pdbx_seq_one_letter_code
_entity_poly.pdbx_strand_id
1 'polypeptide(L)'
;MREFRHFLAIDWSGAKGERQKGIALALADTTGGPPTLIRREKPWSREEVLHFLRDDLPPETLVGMDLGIALPYADAGAYFPGWEASPPDMQALWELVDRTCEDDPNLECGSFLAHPQAARYFRHAGGEVGDLFHLDNAPTRQGRFRYAEYAQKAHGVRPVSNFNLVGAAQVGKSTLTGMRLLHRLRGSLAVWPVDPLPPSGSVLVEIYSSIAARSGGVGGTRSKLRNFAELNQALAQLGSPPVAGTGAIDDHSSDALLTAAWLRKVAHDPAYWNPVDLTPDLARTEGWTFGVL
;
A
#
# COMPACT_ATOMS: atom_id res chain seq x y z
N MET A 1 -22.50 -4.76 -11.50
CA MET A 1 -21.34 -4.76 -10.58
C MET A 1 -20.18 -5.38 -11.32
N ARG A 2 -18.97 -4.85 -11.16
CA ARG A 2 -17.77 -5.44 -11.77
C ARG A 2 -17.49 -6.77 -11.09
N GLU A 3 -17.19 -7.81 -11.85
CA GLU A 3 -16.83 -9.11 -11.32
C GLU A 3 -15.32 -9.32 -11.47
N PHE A 4 -14.61 -9.28 -10.34
CA PHE A 4 -13.22 -9.73 -10.28
C PHE A 4 -13.21 -11.25 -10.09
N ARG A 5 -12.34 -11.94 -10.83
CA ARG A 5 -12.17 -13.39 -10.72
C ARG A 5 -11.05 -13.78 -9.77
N HIS A 6 -10.11 -12.88 -9.57
CA HIS A 6 -8.92 -13.09 -8.76
C HIS A 6 -8.71 -11.91 -7.80
N PHE A 7 -8.09 -12.20 -6.66
CA PHE A 7 -7.86 -11.25 -5.58
C PHE A 7 -6.43 -11.44 -5.09
N LEU A 8 -5.55 -10.55 -5.52
CA LEU A 8 -4.14 -10.57 -5.21
C LEU A 8 -3.86 -9.58 -4.09
N ALA A 9 -3.32 -10.04 -2.97
CA ALA A 9 -2.77 -9.17 -1.95
C ALA A 9 -1.24 -9.19 -2.02
N ILE A 10 -0.64 -8.01 -1.90
CA ILE A 10 0.80 -7.80 -1.91
C ILE A 10 1.17 -7.04 -0.64
N ASP A 11 1.85 -7.72 0.27
CA ASP A 11 2.62 -7.01 1.30
C ASP A 11 3.89 -6.46 0.66
N TRP A 12 4.18 -5.18 0.89
CA TRP A 12 5.20 -4.43 0.15
C TRP A 12 6.31 -3.93 1.06
N SER A 13 7.55 -3.95 0.55
CA SER A 13 8.72 -3.50 1.28
C SER A 13 9.47 -2.38 0.57
N GLY A 14 9.73 -1.30 1.31
CA GLY A 14 10.65 -0.24 0.93
C GLY A 14 12.08 -0.45 1.42
N ALA A 15 12.45 -1.66 1.87
CA ALA A 15 13.80 -1.91 2.36
C ALA A 15 14.83 -1.89 1.22
N LYS A 16 16.08 -1.54 1.57
CA LYS A 16 17.20 -1.49 0.64
C LYS A 16 17.61 -2.90 0.19
N GLY A 17 18.01 -3.07 -1.06
CA GLY A 17 18.55 -4.30 -1.62
C GLY A 17 17.75 -4.83 -2.80
N GLU A 18 18.36 -5.79 -3.51
CA GLU A 18 17.79 -6.44 -4.69
C GLU A 18 16.52 -7.23 -4.36
N ARG A 19 16.50 -7.94 -3.24
CA ARG A 19 15.43 -8.87 -2.87
C ARG A 19 14.90 -8.61 -1.48
N GLN A 20 13.58 -8.73 -1.33
CA GLN A 20 12.85 -8.25 -0.18
C GLN A 20 12.21 -9.41 0.57
N LYS A 21 12.68 -9.68 1.79
CA LYS A 21 12.03 -10.66 2.68
C LYS A 21 10.61 -10.23 3.08
N GLY A 22 10.35 -8.92 3.07
CA GLY A 22 9.05 -8.33 3.38
C GLY A 22 8.15 -8.11 2.18
N ILE A 23 8.37 -8.82 1.06
CA ILE A 23 7.40 -8.87 -0.04
C ILE A 23 6.79 -10.26 -0.08
N ALA A 24 5.47 -10.31 0.07
CA ALA A 24 4.68 -11.53 -0.01
C ALA A 24 3.47 -11.30 -0.92
N LEU A 25 3.22 -12.25 -1.83
CA LEU A 25 2.09 -12.22 -2.76
C LEU A 25 1.17 -13.40 -2.47
N ALA A 26 -0.11 -13.14 -2.29
CA ALA A 26 -1.12 -14.17 -2.07
C ALA A 26 -2.33 -13.98 -2.98
N LEU A 27 -2.83 -15.07 -3.53
CA LEU A 27 -3.96 -15.08 -4.46
C LEU A 27 -5.14 -15.85 -3.87
N ALA A 28 -6.33 -15.26 -3.92
CA ALA A 28 -7.60 -15.96 -3.80
C ALA A 28 -8.36 -15.81 -5.13
N ASP A 29 -9.29 -16.73 -5.40
CA ASP A 29 -10.13 -16.68 -6.59
C ASP A 29 -11.60 -16.98 -6.27
N THR A 30 -12.47 -16.83 -7.27
CA THR A 30 -13.91 -17.07 -7.15
C THR A 30 -14.30 -18.55 -7.09
N THR A 31 -13.37 -19.50 -7.24
CA THR A 31 -13.68 -20.93 -7.04
C THR A 31 -13.94 -21.25 -5.57
N GLY A 32 -13.58 -20.33 -4.67
CA GLY A 32 -13.90 -20.41 -3.24
C GLY A 32 -12.89 -21.22 -2.44
N GLY A 33 -11.78 -21.66 -3.03
CA GLY A 33 -10.69 -22.34 -2.32
C GLY A 33 -9.97 -21.47 -1.29
N PRO A 34 -9.04 -22.06 -0.51
CA PRO A 34 -8.17 -21.29 0.39
C PRO A 34 -7.27 -20.34 -0.41
N PRO A 35 -6.92 -19.16 0.14
CA PRO A 35 -5.91 -18.30 -0.49
C PRO A 35 -4.56 -19.03 -0.54
N THR A 36 -3.75 -18.73 -1.55
CA THR A 36 -2.46 -19.39 -1.76
C THR A 36 -1.34 -18.39 -1.92
N LEU A 37 -0.16 -18.68 -1.36
CA LEU A 37 1.04 -17.88 -1.58
C LEU A 37 1.60 -18.16 -2.97
N ILE A 38 1.95 -17.09 -3.70
CA ILE A 38 2.74 -17.20 -4.92
C ILE A 38 4.20 -17.41 -4.51
N ARG A 39 4.57 -18.68 -4.35
CA ARG A 39 5.89 -19.07 -3.83
C ARG A 39 6.99 -18.91 -4.89
N ARG A 40 8.17 -18.53 -4.41
CA ARG A 40 9.42 -18.45 -5.17
C ARG A 40 10.53 -19.09 -4.34
N GLU A 41 11.58 -19.55 -5.00
CA GLU A 41 12.77 -20.09 -4.31
C GLU A 41 13.57 -19.01 -3.58
N LYS A 42 13.50 -17.78 -4.09
CA LYS A 42 14.14 -16.59 -3.53
C LYS A 42 13.08 -15.54 -3.20
N PRO A 43 13.33 -14.64 -2.23
CA PRO A 43 12.43 -13.51 -2.00
C PRO A 43 12.27 -12.66 -3.26
N TRP A 44 11.11 -12.04 -3.40
CA TRP A 44 10.76 -11.18 -4.53
C TRP A 44 11.69 -9.97 -4.63
N SER A 45 12.12 -9.63 -5.84
CA SER A 45 12.56 -8.25 -6.13
C SER A 45 11.37 -7.38 -6.50
N ARG A 46 11.53 -6.05 -6.41
CA ARG A 46 10.48 -5.10 -6.78
C ARG A 46 10.26 -5.09 -8.29
N GLU A 47 11.30 -5.31 -9.09
CA GLU A 47 11.21 -5.54 -10.53
C GLU A 47 10.46 -6.81 -10.89
N GLU A 48 10.65 -7.91 -10.14
CA GLU A 48 9.89 -9.15 -10.36
C GLU A 48 8.39 -8.93 -10.09
N VAL A 49 8.03 -8.15 -9.07
CA VAL A 49 6.62 -7.77 -8.83
C VAL A 49 6.09 -6.90 -9.96
N LEU A 50 6.86 -5.91 -10.43
CA LEU A 50 6.48 -5.07 -11.57
C LEU A 50 6.18 -5.90 -12.82
N HIS A 51 7.08 -6.84 -13.16
CA HIS A 51 6.89 -7.74 -14.29
C HIS A 51 5.68 -8.65 -14.11
N PHE A 52 5.51 -9.22 -12.91
CA PHE A 52 4.35 -10.05 -12.61
C PHE A 52 3.04 -9.28 -12.79
N LEU A 53 2.95 -8.05 -12.28
CA LEU A 53 1.75 -7.22 -12.40
C LEU A 53 1.45 -6.78 -13.83
N ARG A 54 2.48 -6.61 -14.66
CA ARG A 54 2.34 -6.15 -16.05
C ARG A 54 2.06 -7.29 -17.02
N ASP A 55 2.77 -8.40 -16.86
CA ASP A 55 2.90 -9.43 -17.89
C ASP A 55 2.21 -10.75 -17.50
N ASP A 56 2.20 -11.10 -16.21
CA ASP A 56 1.74 -12.41 -15.73
C ASP A 56 0.47 -12.34 -14.84
N LEU A 57 -0.09 -11.15 -14.66
CA LEU A 57 -1.24 -10.92 -13.79
C LEU A 57 -2.46 -11.67 -14.37
N PRO A 58 -3.13 -12.54 -13.61
CA PRO A 58 -4.38 -13.13 -14.06
C PRO A 58 -5.39 -12.03 -14.47
N PRO A 59 -6.18 -12.25 -15.52
CA PRO A 59 -7.18 -11.27 -15.93
C PRO A 59 -8.21 -11.07 -14.82
N GLU A 60 -8.82 -9.89 -14.79
CA GLU A 60 -9.91 -9.57 -13.84
C GLU A 60 -9.47 -9.71 -12.37
N THR A 61 -8.23 -9.30 -12.08
CA THR A 61 -7.66 -9.31 -10.73
C THR A 61 -7.91 -7.99 -10.01
N LEU A 62 -8.43 -8.05 -8.79
CA LEU A 62 -8.30 -6.95 -7.83
C LEU A 62 -6.98 -7.12 -7.06
N VAL A 63 -6.06 -6.20 -7.27
CA VAL A 63 -4.75 -6.17 -6.61
C VAL A 63 -4.80 -5.19 -5.45
N GLY A 64 -4.62 -5.66 -4.21
CA GLY A 64 -4.38 -4.80 -3.06
C GLY A 64 -2.89 -4.74 -2.73
N MET A 65 -2.29 -3.55 -2.70
CA MET A 65 -0.90 -3.36 -2.26
C MET A 65 -0.82 -2.60 -0.93
N ASP A 66 -0.11 -3.16 0.06
CA ASP A 66 0.10 -2.56 1.38
C ASP A 66 1.22 -1.51 1.35
N LEU A 67 0.92 -0.36 0.74
CA LEU A 67 1.83 0.78 0.60
C LEU A 67 1.03 2.08 0.50
N GLY A 68 1.65 3.22 0.83
CA GLY A 68 1.06 4.52 0.51
C GLY A 68 1.24 4.87 -0.96
N ILE A 69 0.17 5.26 -1.66
CA ILE A 69 0.27 5.66 -3.08
C ILE A 69 0.55 7.15 -3.28
N ALA A 70 0.43 7.98 -2.24
CA ALA A 70 0.70 9.42 -2.32
C ALA A 70 1.37 9.97 -1.04
N LEU A 71 1.78 11.23 -1.11
CA LEU A 71 2.12 12.03 0.07
C LEU A 71 0.94 12.96 0.44
N PRO A 72 0.88 13.46 1.68
CA PRO A 72 -0.07 14.51 2.08
C PRO A 72 -0.04 15.74 1.15
N TYR A 73 -1.20 16.23 0.74
CA TYR A 73 -1.41 17.38 -0.14
C TYR A 73 -2.48 18.33 0.40
N ALA A 74 -3.64 17.82 0.80
CA ALA A 74 -4.85 18.60 1.10
C ALA A 74 -4.68 19.56 2.29
N ASP A 75 -3.79 19.22 3.23
CA ASP A 75 -3.49 20.04 4.41
C ASP A 75 -2.73 21.34 4.09
N ALA A 76 -2.01 21.40 2.97
CA ALA A 76 -1.18 22.56 2.59
C ALA A 76 -1.34 23.01 1.13
N GLY A 77 -2.16 22.32 0.33
CA GLY A 77 -2.32 22.57 -1.10
C GLY A 77 -1.09 22.20 -1.95
N ALA A 78 -0.16 21.40 -1.39
CA ALA A 78 1.06 20.95 -2.07
C ALA A 78 1.67 19.74 -1.34
N TYR A 79 2.31 18.83 -2.05
CA TYR A 79 3.11 17.77 -1.42
C TYR A 79 4.31 18.34 -0.68
N PHE A 80 4.97 19.35 -1.27
CA PHE A 80 6.17 19.99 -0.75
C PHE A 80 6.00 21.52 -0.69
N PRO A 81 5.28 22.06 0.32
CA PRO A 81 5.01 23.50 0.42
C PRO A 81 6.28 24.35 0.43
N GLY A 82 6.38 25.29 -0.53
CA GLY A 82 7.55 26.16 -0.70
C GLY A 82 8.60 25.61 -1.66
N TRP A 83 8.44 24.39 -2.19
CA TRP A 83 9.26 23.89 -3.30
C TRP A 83 8.56 24.16 -4.64
N GLU A 84 9.17 24.99 -5.50
CA GLU A 84 8.63 25.36 -6.82
C GLU A 84 8.30 24.15 -7.71
N ALA A 85 9.08 23.07 -7.62
CA ALA A 85 8.87 21.84 -8.38
C ALA A 85 7.90 20.86 -7.70
N SER A 86 7.15 21.29 -6.67
CA SER A 86 6.15 20.43 -6.03
C SER A 86 5.10 20.00 -7.06
N PRO A 87 4.84 18.69 -7.21
CA PRO A 87 3.92 18.21 -8.23
C PRO A 87 2.47 18.62 -7.93
N PRO A 88 1.64 18.88 -8.96
CA PRO A 88 0.25 19.30 -8.78
C PRO A 88 -0.71 18.15 -8.44
N ASP A 89 -0.33 16.90 -8.75
CA ASP A 89 -1.14 15.71 -8.56
C ASP A 89 -0.28 14.46 -8.38
N MET A 90 -0.94 13.34 -8.14
CA MET A 90 -0.29 12.08 -7.75
C MET A 90 0.49 11.45 -8.89
N GLN A 91 0.03 11.59 -10.13
CA GLN A 91 0.74 11.07 -11.29
C GLN A 91 2.05 11.83 -11.53
N ALA A 92 2.01 13.16 -11.40
CA ALA A 92 3.21 13.99 -11.45
C ALA A 92 4.14 13.75 -10.26
N LEU A 93 3.60 13.40 -9.08
CA LEU A 93 4.40 12.98 -7.92
C LEU A 93 5.15 11.69 -8.20
N TRP A 94 4.48 10.68 -8.76
CA TRP A 94 5.12 9.42 -9.12
C TRP A 94 6.23 9.61 -10.14
N GLU A 95 5.98 10.45 -11.15
CA GLU A 95 6.99 10.80 -12.17
C GLU A 95 8.20 11.53 -11.54
N LEU A 96 7.96 12.52 -10.68
CA LEU A 96 9.02 13.25 -9.99
C LEU A 96 9.91 12.31 -9.16
N VAL A 97 9.30 11.44 -8.37
CA VAL A 97 10.03 10.45 -7.55
C VAL A 97 10.81 9.50 -8.45
N ASP A 98 10.18 8.99 -9.52
CA ASP A 98 10.84 8.03 -10.38
C ASP A 98 12.02 8.60 -11.16
N ARG A 99 11.83 9.78 -11.77
CA ARG A 99 12.90 10.49 -12.49
C ARG A 99 14.07 10.83 -11.58
N THR A 100 13.81 11.27 -10.35
CA THR A 100 14.88 11.59 -9.39
C THR A 100 15.69 10.36 -8.99
N CYS A 101 15.10 9.16 -9.11
CA CYS A 101 15.70 7.89 -8.75
C CYS A 101 16.08 7.04 -9.96
N GLU A 102 16.22 7.60 -11.16
CA GLU A 102 16.44 6.82 -12.39
C GLU A 102 17.67 5.90 -12.30
N ASP A 103 18.75 6.37 -11.67
CA ASP A 103 20.00 5.63 -11.46
C ASP A 103 20.00 4.77 -10.17
N ASP A 104 18.96 4.85 -9.35
CA ASP A 104 18.86 4.03 -8.14
C ASP A 104 18.53 2.57 -8.54
N PRO A 105 19.35 1.59 -8.11
CA PRO A 105 19.11 0.19 -8.43
C PRO A 105 17.88 -0.35 -7.71
N ASN A 106 17.35 -1.49 -8.15
CA ASN A 106 16.34 -2.27 -7.45
C ASN A 106 15.03 -1.49 -7.17
N LEU A 107 14.68 -0.49 -7.98
CA LEU A 107 13.60 0.48 -7.74
C LEU A 107 13.74 1.30 -6.43
N GLU A 108 14.93 1.42 -5.83
CA GLU A 108 15.17 2.15 -4.57
C GLU A 108 14.80 3.65 -4.62
N CYS A 109 14.73 4.31 -3.48
CA CYS A 109 14.37 5.74 -3.39
C CYS A 109 15.47 6.61 -2.76
N GLY A 110 16.73 6.15 -2.84
CA GLY A 110 17.88 6.78 -2.20
C GLY A 110 18.14 8.20 -2.71
N SER A 111 18.16 8.39 -4.03
CA SER A 111 18.43 9.69 -4.66
C SER A 111 17.36 10.73 -4.33
N PHE A 112 16.08 10.34 -4.26
CA PHE A 112 15.01 11.24 -3.82
C PHE A 112 15.17 11.65 -2.34
N LEU A 113 15.52 10.69 -1.47
CA LEU A 113 15.76 10.96 -0.05
C LEU A 113 17.02 11.80 0.20
N ALA A 114 17.99 11.78 -0.70
CA ALA A 114 19.18 12.62 -0.66
C ALA A 114 18.99 13.98 -1.37
N HIS A 115 17.87 14.18 -2.09
CA HIS A 115 17.64 15.41 -2.84
C HIS A 115 17.53 16.62 -1.90
N PRO A 116 18.27 17.73 -2.14
CA PRO A 116 18.36 18.85 -1.19
C PRO A 116 17.03 19.48 -0.78
N GLN A 117 16.04 19.49 -1.67
CA GLN A 117 14.68 19.97 -1.34
C GLN A 117 13.81 18.89 -0.71
N ALA A 118 13.68 17.70 -1.32
CA ALA A 118 12.80 16.65 -0.81
C ALA A 118 13.20 16.18 0.60
N ALA A 119 14.50 16.02 0.88
CA ALA A 119 15.00 15.55 2.17
C ALA A 119 14.50 16.37 3.36
N ARG A 120 14.24 17.67 3.16
CA ARG A 120 13.75 18.61 4.18
C ARG A 120 12.36 18.28 4.71
N TYR A 121 11.58 17.48 3.98
CA TYR A 121 10.21 17.10 4.36
C TYR A 121 10.13 15.75 5.06
N PHE A 122 11.24 15.01 5.19
CA PHE A 122 11.24 13.66 5.77
C PHE A 122 11.88 13.63 7.15
N ARG A 123 11.41 12.69 7.98
CA ARG A 123 12.14 12.28 9.18
C ARG A 123 13.05 11.12 8.81
N HIS A 124 14.35 11.33 8.93
CA HIS A 124 15.41 10.40 8.56
C HIS A 124 15.88 9.53 9.74
N ALA A 125 16.53 8.42 9.42
CA ALA A 125 17.18 7.58 10.42
C ALA A 125 18.28 8.35 11.17
N GLY A 126 18.60 7.94 12.40
CA GLY A 126 19.63 8.61 13.21
C GLY A 126 19.17 9.87 13.93
N GLY A 127 17.86 10.20 13.88
CA GLY A 127 17.28 11.34 14.62
C GLY A 127 17.26 12.65 13.83
N GLU A 128 17.76 12.65 12.60
CA GLU A 128 17.66 13.79 11.70
C GLU A 128 16.20 14.00 11.24
N VAL A 129 15.68 15.20 11.45
CA VAL A 129 14.34 15.61 11.03
C VAL A 129 14.54 16.78 10.08
N GLY A 130 14.05 16.64 8.84
CA GLY A 130 14.06 17.73 7.90
C GLY A 130 13.33 18.95 8.46
N ASP A 131 13.84 20.14 8.16
CA ASP A 131 13.35 21.40 8.72
C ASP A 131 11.94 21.79 8.23
N LEU A 132 11.42 21.12 7.19
CA LEU A 132 10.06 21.26 6.65
C LEU A 132 9.19 20.01 6.91
N PHE A 133 9.61 19.11 7.81
CA PHE A 133 8.83 17.91 8.17
C PHE A 133 7.49 18.24 8.84
N HIS A 134 7.39 19.39 9.51
CA HIS A 134 6.16 19.92 10.10
C HIS A 134 5.75 21.20 9.39
N LEU A 135 4.43 21.39 9.20
CA LEU A 135 3.87 22.72 8.94
C LEU A 135 3.99 23.58 10.20
N ASP A 136 4.03 24.91 10.05
CA ASP A 136 4.13 25.85 11.18
C ASP A 136 3.03 25.66 12.24
N ASN A 137 1.83 25.26 11.81
CA ASN A 137 0.67 25.00 12.64
C ASN A 137 0.35 23.50 12.81
N ALA A 138 1.35 22.62 12.66
CA ALA A 138 1.13 21.18 12.69
C ALA A 138 0.41 20.71 13.97
N PRO A 139 -0.72 19.98 13.87
CA PRO A 139 -1.50 19.55 15.03
C PRO A 139 -0.81 18.45 15.84
N THR A 140 0.18 17.77 15.24
CA THR A 140 0.96 16.71 15.89
C THR A 140 2.41 16.75 15.44
N ARG A 141 3.29 16.11 16.22
CA ARG A 141 4.70 15.89 15.83
C ARG A 141 4.91 14.65 14.96
N GLN A 142 3.84 14.00 14.47
CA GLN A 142 3.94 12.75 13.71
C GLN A 142 4.29 12.97 12.23
N GLY A 143 4.33 14.23 11.76
CA GLY A 143 4.39 14.57 10.34
C GLY A 143 2.99 14.83 9.79
N ARG A 144 2.92 15.13 8.50
CA ARG A 144 1.67 15.37 7.77
C ARG A 144 1.00 14.04 7.43
N PHE A 145 -0.33 14.04 7.34
CA PHE A 145 -1.15 12.88 6.98
C PHE A 145 -2.03 13.23 5.80
N ARG A 146 -2.23 12.28 4.88
CA ARG A 146 -3.32 12.34 3.91
C ARG A 146 -4.64 12.25 4.65
N TYR A 147 -5.71 12.69 4.01
CA TYR A 147 -7.07 12.48 4.47
C TYR A 147 -7.36 10.99 4.72
N ALA A 148 -6.86 10.12 3.84
CA ALA A 148 -6.96 8.67 4.00
C ALA A 148 -6.43 8.18 5.36
N GLU A 149 -5.28 8.69 5.85
CA GLU A 149 -4.76 8.29 7.17
C GLU A 149 -5.60 8.84 8.34
N TYR A 150 -6.25 9.99 8.20
CA TYR A 150 -7.23 10.45 9.19
C TYR A 150 -8.46 9.54 9.24
N ALA A 151 -8.98 9.16 8.07
CA ALA A 151 -10.10 8.23 7.95
C ALA A 151 -9.73 6.82 8.48
N GLN A 152 -8.53 6.34 8.21
CA GLN A 152 -7.98 5.12 8.82
C GLN A 152 -7.95 5.19 10.36
N LYS A 153 -7.55 6.34 10.95
CA LYS A 153 -7.60 6.54 12.40
C LYS A 153 -9.02 6.50 12.94
N ALA A 154 -9.99 7.08 12.24
CA ALA A 154 -11.41 7.00 12.61
C ALA A 154 -11.94 5.56 12.52
N HIS A 155 -11.42 4.78 11.57
CA HIS A 155 -11.62 3.32 11.46
C HIS A 155 -10.82 2.52 12.52
N GLY A 156 -10.16 3.23 13.43
CA GLY A 156 -9.50 2.75 14.63
C GLY A 156 -8.09 2.19 14.42
N VAL A 157 -7.54 2.17 13.20
CA VAL A 157 -6.14 1.72 12.97
C VAL A 157 -5.17 2.87 13.25
N ARG A 158 -3.86 2.60 13.24
CA ARG A 158 -2.82 3.56 13.67
C ARG A 158 -1.78 3.81 12.58
N PRO A 159 -2.13 4.58 11.53
CA PRO A 159 -1.16 4.92 10.51
C PRO A 159 -0.02 5.79 11.01
N VAL A 160 1.04 5.77 10.21
CA VAL A 160 2.22 6.61 10.35
C VAL A 160 2.33 7.47 9.09
N SER A 161 2.85 8.68 9.23
CA SER A 161 3.03 9.60 8.11
C SER A 161 3.92 8.99 7.04
N ASN A 162 3.56 9.14 5.76
CA ASN A 162 4.38 8.75 4.62
C ASN A 162 5.69 9.57 4.51
N PHE A 163 5.86 10.63 5.32
CA PHE A 163 7.13 11.34 5.47
C PHE A 163 8.08 10.70 6.51
N ASN A 164 7.67 9.66 7.23
CA ASN A 164 8.46 9.04 8.27
C ASN A 164 9.29 7.85 7.74
N LEU A 165 10.62 7.94 7.88
CA LEU A 165 11.59 6.91 7.45
C LEU A 165 12.21 6.13 8.62
N VAL A 166 11.65 6.26 9.83
CA VAL A 166 12.27 5.77 11.09
C VAL A 166 11.46 4.67 11.75
N GLY A 167 12.17 3.75 12.39
CA GLY A 167 11.61 2.69 13.23
C GLY A 167 11.03 1.53 12.43
N ALA A 168 10.25 0.66 13.08
CA ALA A 168 9.56 -0.45 12.42
C ALA A 168 8.45 0.01 11.44
N ALA A 169 8.14 1.31 11.41
CA ALA A 169 7.11 1.93 10.58
C ALA A 169 7.74 2.88 9.54
N GLN A 170 8.77 2.43 8.81
CA GLN A 170 9.38 3.18 7.69
C GLN A 170 8.46 3.19 6.45
N VAL A 171 7.20 3.58 6.64
CA VAL A 171 6.18 3.59 5.58
C VAL A 171 6.55 4.56 4.46
N GLY A 172 7.36 5.60 4.73
CA GLY A 172 7.80 6.53 3.69
C GLY A 172 8.67 5.90 2.61
N LYS A 173 9.57 4.98 2.95
CA LYS A 173 10.33 4.24 1.92
C LYS A 173 9.42 3.33 1.11
N SER A 174 8.52 2.62 1.78
CA SER A 174 7.52 1.74 1.14
C SER A 174 6.66 2.52 0.14
N THR A 175 6.23 3.72 0.54
CA THR A 175 5.49 4.66 -0.30
C THR A 175 6.30 5.10 -1.51
N LEU A 176 7.53 5.62 -1.32
CA LEU A 176 8.36 6.11 -2.42
C LEU A 176 8.74 5.02 -3.43
N THR A 177 9.11 3.82 -2.95
CA THR A 177 9.42 2.70 -3.86
C THR A 177 8.17 2.17 -4.56
N GLY A 178 7.02 2.22 -3.89
CA GLY A 178 5.71 1.94 -4.48
C GLY A 178 5.37 2.89 -5.61
N MET A 179 5.52 4.21 -5.40
CA MET A 179 5.30 5.23 -6.43
C MET A 179 6.14 4.99 -7.69
N ARG A 180 7.40 4.58 -7.55
CA ARG A 180 8.27 4.20 -8.69
C ARG A 180 7.71 3.01 -9.47
N LEU A 181 7.17 2.00 -8.79
CA LEU A 181 6.50 0.86 -9.43
C LEU A 181 5.20 1.29 -10.11
N LEU A 182 4.37 2.09 -9.44
CA LEU A 182 3.09 2.58 -9.97
C LEU A 182 3.29 3.45 -11.21
N HIS A 183 4.31 4.32 -11.22
CA HIS A 183 4.68 5.11 -12.40
C HIS A 183 4.95 4.21 -13.62
N ARG A 184 5.72 3.12 -13.43
CA ARG A 184 6.08 2.17 -14.49
C ARG A 184 4.93 1.25 -14.91
N LEU A 185 3.90 1.09 -14.09
CA LEU A 185 2.68 0.33 -14.41
C LEU A 185 1.64 1.16 -15.18
N ARG A 186 1.82 2.48 -15.28
CA ARG A 186 0.87 3.36 -15.96
C ARG A 186 0.62 2.87 -17.39
N GLY A 187 -0.67 2.82 -17.76
CA GLY A 187 -1.12 2.33 -19.06
C GLY A 187 -1.28 0.80 -19.14
N SER A 188 -0.72 0.03 -18.20
CA SER A 188 -0.87 -1.43 -18.14
C SER A 188 -1.89 -1.88 -17.09
N LEU A 189 -1.95 -1.21 -15.94
CA LEU A 189 -2.86 -1.54 -14.83
C LEU A 189 -3.46 -0.26 -14.24
N ALA A 190 -4.79 -0.18 -14.19
CA ALA A 190 -5.48 0.97 -13.60
C ALA A 190 -5.31 0.99 -12.07
N VAL A 191 -4.98 2.15 -11.51
CA VAL A 191 -4.80 2.36 -10.07
C VAL A 191 -5.97 3.19 -9.54
N TRP A 192 -6.85 2.59 -8.75
CA TRP A 192 -7.95 3.31 -8.11
C TRP A 192 -7.47 4.00 -6.82
N PRO A 193 -7.96 5.23 -6.52
CA PRO A 193 -8.94 6.02 -7.28
C PRO A 193 -8.34 7.01 -8.29
N VAL A 194 -7.03 6.93 -8.55
CA VAL A 194 -6.29 7.87 -9.43
C VAL A 194 -6.81 7.80 -10.86
N ASP A 195 -6.97 6.57 -11.33
CA ASP A 195 -7.58 6.26 -12.61
C ASP A 195 -9.07 5.97 -12.42
N PRO A 196 -9.94 6.38 -13.36
CA PRO A 196 -11.32 5.94 -13.38
C PRO A 196 -11.40 4.42 -13.35
N LEU A 197 -12.34 3.88 -12.58
CA LEU A 197 -12.54 2.43 -12.53
C LEU A 197 -12.92 1.91 -13.92
N PRO A 198 -12.11 1.05 -14.57
CA PRO A 198 -12.46 0.57 -15.90
C PRO A 198 -13.66 -0.39 -15.84
N PRO A 199 -14.45 -0.50 -16.93
CA PRO A 199 -15.63 -1.36 -16.97
C PRO A 199 -15.29 -2.86 -16.85
N SER A 200 -14.07 -3.25 -17.24
CA SER A 200 -13.55 -4.61 -17.18
C SER A 200 -12.03 -4.60 -16.95
N GLY A 201 -11.44 -5.77 -16.68
CA GLY A 201 -9.99 -5.94 -16.52
C GLY A 201 -9.54 -5.97 -15.07
N SER A 202 -8.25 -5.77 -14.82
CA SER A 202 -7.64 -5.75 -13.48
C SER A 202 -7.55 -4.32 -12.94
N VAL A 203 -7.54 -4.15 -11.61
CA VAL A 203 -7.37 -2.87 -10.92
C VAL A 203 -6.48 -3.06 -9.71
N LEU A 204 -5.65 -2.07 -9.45
CA LEU A 204 -4.83 -1.95 -8.24
C LEU A 204 -5.45 -0.94 -7.28
N VAL A 205 -5.48 -1.30 -6.00
CA VAL A 205 -5.89 -0.43 -4.90
C VAL A 205 -4.81 -0.40 -3.83
N GLU A 206 -4.65 0.76 -3.18
CA GLU A 206 -3.98 0.83 -1.90
C GLU A 206 -4.80 0.09 -0.84
N ILE A 207 -4.15 -0.70 0.00
CA ILE A 207 -4.76 -1.33 1.18
C ILE A 207 -3.96 -1.01 2.44
N TYR A 208 -4.57 -1.29 3.58
CA TYR A 208 -3.85 -1.39 4.85
C TYR A 208 -4.20 -2.74 5.48
N SER A 209 -3.24 -3.67 5.51
CA SER A 209 -3.41 -5.05 5.98
C SER A 209 -4.11 -5.17 7.35
N SER A 210 -3.90 -4.19 8.24
CA SER A 210 -4.57 -4.12 9.54
C SER A 210 -6.10 -4.01 9.46
N ILE A 211 -6.67 -3.47 8.37
CA ILE A 211 -8.12 -3.42 8.13
C ILE A 211 -8.66 -4.82 7.79
N ALA A 212 -7.94 -5.57 6.96
CA ALA A 212 -8.26 -6.96 6.66
C ALA A 212 -8.15 -7.83 7.92
N ALA A 213 -7.10 -7.63 8.72
CA ALA A 213 -6.90 -8.30 10.01
C ALA A 213 -8.10 -8.12 10.96
N ARG A 214 -8.57 -6.88 11.12
CA ARG A 214 -9.76 -6.58 11.93
C ARG A 214 -11.03 -7.22 11.42
N SER A 215 -11.20 -7.25 10.10
CA SER A 215 -12.33 -7.93 9.46
C SER A 215 -12.30 -9.44 9.69
N GLY A 216 -11.11 -10.02 9.91
CA GLY A 216 -10.91 -11.39 10.38
C GLY A 216 -10.93 -11.56 11.91
N GLY A 217 -11.38 -10.54 12.66
CA GLY A 217 -11.48 -10.55 14.13
C GLY A 217 -10.16 -10.40 14.88
N VAL A 218 -9.09 -10.01 14.20
CA VAL A 218 -7.81 -9.72 14.84
C VAL A 218 -7.86 -8.30 15.41
N GLY A 219 -7.83 -8.19 16.74
CA GLY A 219 -7.91 -6.90 17.43
C GLY A 219 -7.20 -6.86 18.78
N GLY A 220 -7.17 -5.66 19.38
CA GLY A 220 -6.53 -5.43 20.68
C GLY A 220 -5.01 -5.35 20.59
N THR A 221 -4.30 -6.01 21.52
CA THR A 221 -2.83 -6.03 21.57
C THR A 221 -2.20 -6.99 20.54
N ARG A 222 -3.01 -7.82 19.87
CA ARG A 222 -2.54 -8.72 18.81
C ARG A 222 -2.56 -7.97 17.49
N SER A 223 -1.39 -7.65 16.97
CA SER A 223 -1.23 -6.97 15.70
C SER A 223 -0.75 -7.88 14.56
N LYS A 224 -0.38 -9.13 14.85
CA LYS A 224 0.23 -10.05 13.89
C LYS A 224 -0.24 -11.48 14.12
N LEU A 225 -0.54 -12.19 13.03
CA LEU A 225 -0.81 -13.62 13.03
C LEU A 225 0.52 -14.35 12.88
N ARG A 226 0.88 -15.22 13.83
CA ARG A 226 2.23 -15.84 13.86
C ARG A 226 2.22 -17.35 13.67
N ASN A 227 1.05 -17.95 13.54
CA ASN A 227 0.92 -19.37 13.28
C ASN A 227 -0.32 -19.67 12.41
N PHE A 228 -0.30 -20.85 11.78
CA PHE A 228 -1.38 -21.30 10.89
C PHE A 228 -2.73 -21.44 11.61
N ALA A 229 -2.75 -21.76 12.90
CA ALA A 229 -4.01 -21.90 13.64
C ALA A 229 -4.71 -20.55 13.81
N GLU A 230 -3.98 -19.51 14.20
CA GLU A 230 -4.48 -18.13 14.28
C GLU A 230 -4.95 -17.62 12.90
N LEU A 231 -4.14 -17.84 11.85
CA LEU A 231 -4.50 -17.47 10.49
C LEU A 231 -5.80 -18.14 10.03
N ASN A 232 -5.93 -19.45 10.27
CA ASN A 232 -7.12 -20.20 9.87
C ASN A 232 -8.37 -19.81 10.67
N GLN A 233 -8.22 -19.41 11.93
CA GLN A 233 -9.32 -18.80 12.69
C GLN A 233 -9.78 -17.47 12.08
N ALA A 234 -8.84 -16.61 11.65
CA ALA A 234 -9.18 -15.35 11.01
C ALA A 234 -9.81 -15.54 9.62
N LEU A 235 -9.30 -16.49 8.82
CA LEU A 235 -9.87 -16.87 7.52
C LEU A 235 -11.31 -17.37 7.67
N ALA A 236 -11.60 -18.16 8.70
CA ALA A 236 -12.95 -18.64 8.97
C ALA A 236 -13.95 -17.48 9.23
N GLN A 237 -13.52 -16.41 9.91
CA GLN A 237 -14.36 -15.21 10.11
C GLN A 237 -14.62 -14.45 8.80
N LEU A 238 -13.71 -14.55 7.84
CA LEU A 238 -13.89 -14.04 6.48
C LEU A 238 -14.72 -15.00 5.60
N GLY A 239 -15.11 -16.17 6.10
CA GLY A 239 -15.82 -17.19 5.31
C GLY A 239 -14.91 -17.87 4.28
N SER A 240 -13.59 -17.85 4.48
CA SER A 240 -12.61 -18.47 3.60
C SER A 240 -12.17 -19.84 4.14
N PRO A 241 -11.95 -20.85 3.28
CA PRO A 241 -11.36 -22.12 3.71
C PRO A 241 -9.96 -21.94 4.32
N PRO A 242 -9.54 -22.86 5.20
CA PRO A 242 -8.24 -22.80 5.86
C PRO A 242 -7.10 -23.10 4.89
N VAL A 243 -5.96 -22.46 5.12
CA VAL A 243 -4.70 -22.78 4.44
C VAL A 243 -4.03 -23.99 5.10
N ALA A 244 -3.40 -24.84 4.28
CA ALA A 244 -2.64 -25.98 4.77
C ALA A 244 -1.31 -25.54 5.40
N GLY A 245 -1.02 -26.06 6.59
CA GLY A 245 0.21 -25.79 7.33
C GLY A 245 0.01 -25.95 8.83
N THR A 246 1.11 -26.09 9.55
CA THR A 246 1.13 -26.17 11.02
C THR A 246 2.32 -25.39 11.56
N GLY A 247 2.25 -24.97 12.83
CA GLY A 247 3.32 -24.21 13.46
C GLY A 247 3.39 -22.75 12.98
N ALA A 248 4.60 -22.19 12.99
CA ALA A 248 4.85 -20.79 12.72
C ALA A 248 4.65 -20.41 11.25
N ILE A 249 4.21 -19.18 11.01
CA ILE A 249 4.20 -18.51 9.71
C ILE A 249 4.76 -17.11 9.91
N ASP A 250 5.50 -16.59 8.92
CA ASP A 250 5.93 -15.19 8.95
C ASP A 250 4.73 -14.24 8.77
N ASP A 251 4.88 -13.03 9.31
CA ASP A 251 3.84 -12.02 9.33
C ASP A 251 3.43 -11.60 7.92
N HIS A 252 4.41 -11.32 7.05
CA HIS A 252 4.17 -10.92 5.66
C HIS A 252 3.31 -11.94 4.89
N SER A 253 3.64 -13.23 4.98
CA SER A 253 2.87 -14.30 4.36
C SER A 253 1.45 -14.40 4.93
N SER A 254 1.30 -14.29 6.25
CA SER A 254 0.00 -14.39 6.90
C SER A 254 -0.92 -13.20 6.57
N ASP A 255 -0.36 -12.00 6.52
CA ASP A 255 -1.08 -10.77 6.20
C ASP A 255 -1.52 -10.78 4.74
N ALA A 256 -0.65 -11.21 3.81
CA ALA A 256 -1.01 -11.36 2.41
C ALA A 256 -2.15 -12.40 2.21
N LEU A 257 -2.04 -13.59 2.82
CA LEU A 257 -3.07 -14.64 2.72
C LEU A 257 -4.43 -14.17 3.23
N LEU A 258 -4.46 -13.54 4.41
CA LEU A 258 -5.70 -13.04 4.99
C LEU A 258 -6.29 -11.91 4.14
N THR A 259 -5.45 -11.01 3.66
CA THR A 259 -5.88 -9.86 2.84
C THR A 259 -6.44 -10.31 1.50
N ALA A 260 -5.85 -11.32 0.83
CA ALA A 260 -6.39 -11.86 -0.41
C ALA A 260 -7.82 -12.41 -0.21
N ALA A 261 -8.06 -13.12 0.89
CA ALA A 261 -9.39 -13.59 1.26
C ALA A 261 -10.35 -12.43 1.61
N TRP A 262 -9.85 -11.38 2.27
CA TRP A 262 -10.64 -10.18 2.58
C TRP A 262 -11.05 -9.43 1.31
N LEU A 263 -10.12 -9.19 0.38
CA LEU A 263 -10.42 -8.57 -0.92
C LEU A 263 -11.51 -9.35 -1.66
N ARG A 264 -11.41 -10.69 -1.71
CA ARG A 264 -12.46 -11.56 -2.28
C ARG A 264 -13.83 -11.32 -1.64
N LYS A 265 -13.85 -11.16 -0.31
CA LYS A 265 -15.08 -10.92 0.45
C LYS A 265 -15.69 -9.55 0.17
N VAL A 266 -14.90 -8.50 0.05
CA VAL A 266 -15.44 -7.11 0.04
C VAL A 266 -15.51 -6.46 -1.34
N ALA A 267 -14.81 -6.99 -2.35
CA ALA A 267 -14.69 -6.35 -3.66
C ALA A 267 -16.02 -6.09 -4.38
N HIS A 268 -17.07 -6.85 -4.08
CA HIS A 268 -18.38 -6.71 -4.71
C HIS A 268 -19.26 -5.65 -4.04
N ASP A 269 -18.90 -5.19 -2.83
CA ASP A 269 -19.69 -4.24 -2.06
C ASP A 269 -19.43 -2.80 -2.56
N PRO A 270 -20.46 -2.11 -3.11
CA PRO A 270 -20.30 -0.76 -3.64
C PRO A 270 -19.81 0.28 -2.63
N ALA A 271 -20.02 0.06 -1.32
CA ALA A 271 -19.57 1.00 -0.29
C ALA A 271 -18.05 1.19 -0.32
N TYR A 272 -17.29 0.10 -0.54
CA TYR A 272 -15.82 0.13 -0.59
C TYR A 272 -15.27 0.91 -1.79
N TRP A 273 -16.08 1.12 -2.82
CA TRP A 273 -15.71 1.84 -4.04
C TRP A 273 -16.19 3.30 -4.04
N ASN A 274 -17.10 3.66 -3.12
CA ASN A 274 -17.69 5.00 -3.02
C ASN A 274 -17.66 5.51 -1.56
N PRO A 275 -16.47 5.60 -0.93
CA PRO A 275 -16.36 6.13 0.42
C PRO A 275 -16.79 7.60 0.46
N VAL A 276 -17.53 7.98 1.52
CA VAL A 276 -18.22 9.27 1.60
C VAL A 276 -17.27 10.47 1.58
N ASP A 277 -16.08 10.27 2.14
CA ASP A 277 -15.06 11.30 2.28
C ASP A 277 -14.13 11.42 1.07
N LEU A 278 -14.18 10.47 0.12
CA LEU A 278 -13.34 10.51 -1.08
C LEU A 278 -13.91 11.48 -2.11
N THR A 279 -13.38 12.69 -2.11
CA THR A 279 -13.70 13.71 -3.11
C THR A 279 -12.86 13.53 -4.40
N PRO A 280 -13.29 14.11 -5.54
CA PRO A 280 -12.48 14.11 -6.76
C PRO A 280 -11.09 14.73 -6.60
N ASP A 281 -10.94 15.75 -5.74
CA ASP A 281 -9.65 16.36 -5.47
C ASP A 281 -8.74 15.42 -4.67
N LEU A 282 -9.28 14.71 -3.68
CA LEU A 282 -8.53 13.71 -2.93
C LEU A 282 -8.15 12.53 -3.83
N ALA A 283 -9.06 12.05 -4.68
CA ALA A 283 -8.77 10.99 -5.65
C ALA A 283 -7.59 11.37 -6.57
N ARG A 284 -7.52 12.64 -7.00
CA ARG A 284 -6.43 13.17 -7.85
C ARG A 284 -5.10 13.34 -7.11
N THR A 285 -5.14 13.76 -5.83
CA THR A 285 -3.95 14.24 -5.11
C THR A 285 -3.45 13.29 -4.02
N GLU A 286 -4.31 12.65 -3.26
CA GLU A 286 -3.88 11.81 -2.12
C GLU A 286 -4.24 10.34 -2.30
N GLY A 287 -5.21 10.03 -3.15
CA GLY A 287 -5.76 8.70 -3.31
C GLY A 287 -6.61 8.30 -2.10
N TRP A 288 -6.84 6.99 -1.96
CA TRP A 288 -7.62 6.44 -0.87
C TRP A 288 -7.16 5.04 -0.50
N THR A 289 -7.28 4.69 0.77
CA THR A 289 -7.05 3.33 1.25
C THR A 289 -8.33 2.52 1.11
N PHE A 290 -8.33 1.54 0.22
CA PHE A 290 -9.44 0.63 0.05
C PHE A 290 -9.70 -0.13 1.36
N GLY A 291 -10.96 -0.15 1.79
CA GLY A 291 -11.33 -0.69 3.11
C GLY A 291 -11.76 0.36 4.14
N VAL A 292 -11.46 1.64 3.90
CA VAL A 292 -11.92 2.75 4.74
C VAL A 292 -13.17 3.35 4.11
N LEU A 293 -14.31 3.24 4.81
CA LEU A 293 -15.63 3.70 4.38
C LEU A 293 -15.98 5.08 4.92
#